data_AF-A0A2N0L368-F1
#
_entry.id   AF-A0A2N0L368-F1
#
_cell.length_a   1.000
_cell.length_b   1.000
_cell.length_c   1.000
_cell.angle_alpha   90.00
_cell.angle_beta   90.00
_cell.angle_gamma   90.00
#
_symmetry.space_group_name_H-M   'P 1'
#
loop_
_entity.id
_entity.type
_entity.pdbx_description
1 polymer ?
#
loop_
_entity_poly.entity_id
_entity_poly.type
_entity_poly.pdbx_seq_one_letter_code
_entity_poly.pdbx_strand_id
1 'polypeptide(L)'
;MTVLSVIAPFVWVALLVFGSGVFAKVRAYETTKGEAWAYVGLLGVLMQNAIFATVVATEVTLNAGADSLAANAALTETIWRFQRAIFTLNGTSLALALTGFSVAALGAGFIPKWHAYLGLAGAALLFVSAATVMPVVEGTGAVFIGLPGFVLWLVWILAMGVRLIREPISTGGATAETPA
;
A
#
# COMPACT_ATOMS: atom_id res chain seq x y z
N MET A 1 8.02 -13.33 21.20
CA MET A 1 8.23 -12.70 19.88
C MET A 1 7.38 -13.45 18.87
N THR A 2 6.33 -12.84 18.35
CA THR A 2 5.48 -13.49 17.32
C THR A 2 6.18 -13.41 15.96
N VAL A 3 6.06 -14.44 15.13
CA VAL A 3 6.67 -14.51 13.78
C VAL A 3 6.36 -13.27 12.93
N LEU A 4 5.18 -12.67 13.11
CA LEU A 4 4.75 -11.43 12.48
C LEU A 4 5.69 -10.24 12.74
N SER A 5 6.21 -10.11 13.96
CA SER A 5 7.09 -8.99 14.33
C SER A 5 8.46 -9.03 13.62
N VAL A 6 8.94 -10.21 13.25
CA VAL A 6 10.21 -10.39 12.52
C VAL A 6 10.04 -10.16 11.03
N ILE A 7 8.90 -10.55 10.46
CA ILE A 7 8.64 -10.45 9.01
C ILE A 7 8.23 -9.04 8.59
N ALA A 8 7.55 -8.29 9.47
CA ALA A 8 7.00 -6.98 9.13
C ALA A 8 8.02 -5.99 8.52
N PRO A 9 9.25 -5.81 9.07
CA PRO A 9 10.23 -4.89 8.49
C PRO A 9 10.65 -5.27 7.06
N PHE A 10 10.77 -6.57 6.77
CA PHE A 10 11.12 -7.02 5.42
C PHE A 10 10.01 -6.74 4.41
N VAL A 11 8.75 -6.94 4.80
CA VAL A 11 7.59 -6.64 3.95
C VAL A 11 7.50 -5.15 3.64
N TRP A 12 7.80 -4.28 4.62
CA TRP A 12 7.82 -2.83 4.42
C TRP A 12 8.88 -2.38 3.43
N VAL A 13 10.10 -2.90 3.58
CA VAL A 13 11.19 -2.62 2.63
C VAL A 13 10.82 -3.11 1.23
N ALA A 14 10.28 -4.33 1.11
CA ALA A 14 9.87 -4.88 -0.18
C ALA A 14 8.80 -4.03 -0.86
N LEU A 15 7.80 -3.55 -0.12
CA LEU A 15 6.74 -2.71 -0.65
C LEU A 15 7.26 -1.33 -1.09
N LEU A 16 8.21 -0.74 -0.34
CA LEU A 16 8.86 0.51 -0.74
C LEU A 16 9.69 0.34 -2.00
N VAL A 17 10.52 -0.72 -2.08
CA VAL A 17 11.31 -1.03 -3.29
C VAL A 17 10.39 -1.21 -4.49
N PHE A 18 9.29 -1.94 -4.33
CA PHE A 18 8.27 -2.08 -5.37
C PHE A 18 7.69 -0.72 -5.80
N GLY A 19 7.23 0.10 -4.85
CA GLY A 19 6.66 1.43 -5.13
C GLY A 19 7.66 2.36 -5.82
N SER A 20 8.92 2.36 -5.39
CA SER A 20 10.02 3.09 -6.02
C SER A 20 10.32 2.59 -7.43
N GLY A 21 10.22 1.29 -7.69
CA GLY A 21 10.37 0.70 -9.02
C GLY A 21 9.29 1.17 -9.99
N VAL A 22 8.02 1.14 -9.57
CA VAL A 22 6.91 1.69 -10.37
C VAL A 22 7.12 3.18 -10.61
N PHE A 23 7.45 3.94 -9.55
CA PHE A 23 7.72 5.38 -9.65
C PHE A 23 8.81 5.68 -10.68
N ALA A 24 9.97 5.02 -10.56
CA ALA A 24 11.09 5.24 -11.46
C ALA A 24 10.74 4.92 -12.93
N LYS A 25 9.87 3.94 -13.16
CA LYS A 25 9.42 3.56 -14.50
C LYS A 25 8.54 4.60 -15.19
N VAL A 26 7.64 5.24 -14.44
CA VAL A 26 6.64 6.15 -15.03
C VAL A 26 7.05 7.62 -14.92
N ARG A 27 7.98 7.97 -14.02
CA ARG A 27 8.31 9.35 -13.69
C ARG A 27 8.88 10.16 -14.85
N ALA A 28 9.70 9.54 -15.70
CA ALA A 28 10.28 10.21 -16.87
C ALA A 28 9.19 10.70 -17.83
N TYR A 29 8.17 9.88 -18.07
CA TYR A 29 7.00 10.25 -18.87
C TYR A 29 6.22 11.41 -18.22
N GLU A 30 5.86 11.29 -16.95
CA GLU A 30 5.06 12.32 -16.27
C GLU A 30 5.75 13.70 -16.23
N THR A 31 7.09 13.71 -16.09
CA THR A 31 7.86 14.96 -16.09
C THR A 31 7.68 15.73 -17.39
N THR A 32 7.63 15.03 -18.53
CA THR A 32 7.40 15.67 -19.84
C THR A 32 5.97 16.20 -20.01
N LYS A 33 5.00 15.65 -19.27
CA LYS A 33 3.58 16.02 -19.32
C LYS A 33 3.16 17.00 -18.20
N GLY A 34 4.04 17.28 -17.25
CA GLY A 34 3.71 18.10 -16.08
C GLY A 34 2.77 17.41 -15.08
N GLU A 35 2.73 16.08 -15.10
CA GLU A 35 1.88 15.27 -14.21
C GLU A 35 2.65 14.82 -12.95
N ALA A 36 1.90 14.45 -11.91
CA ALA A 36 2.46 14.09 -10.60
C ALA A 36 1.78 12.86 -9.96
N TRP A 37 1.10 12.02 -10.75
CA TRP A 37 0.37 10.86 -10.22
C TRP A 37 1.30 9.80 -9.63
N ALA A 38 2.53 9.68 -10.12
CA ALA A 38 3.52 8.78 -9.52
C ALA A 38 3.84 9.17 -8.07
N TYR A 39 3.87 10.48 -7.75
CA TYR A 39 4.06 10.94 -6.38
C TYR A 39 2.86 10.59 -5.50
N VAL A 40 1.63 10.74 -6.01
CA VAL A 40 0.42 10.33 -5.30
C VAL A 40 0.49 8.84 -4.94
N GLY A 41 0.92 8.02 -5.90
CA GLY A 41 1.12 6.58 -5.70
C GLY A 41 2.14 6.27 -4.60
N LEU A 42 3.31 6.91 -4.68
CA LEU A 42 4.40 6.72 -3.74
C LEU A 42 4.05 7.22 -2.32
N LEU A 43 3.37 8.36 -2.20
CA LEU A 43 2.88 8.87 -0.93
C LEU A 43 1.87 7.92 -0.29
N GLY A 44 0.99 7.30 -1.09
CA GLY A 44 0.10 6.24 -0.61
C GLY A 44 0.86 5.05 -0.01
N VAL A 45 1.95 4.61 -0.66
CA VAL A 45 2.82 3.54 -0.13
C VAL A 45 3.51 3.96 1.17
N LEU A 46 4.02 5.19 1.26
CA LEU A 46 4.66 5.70 2.48
C LEU A 46 3.67 5.78 3.64
N MET A 47 2.48 6.31 3.40
CA MET A 47 1.40 6.39 4.39
C MET A 47 0.99 4.99 4.88
N GLN A 48 0.91 4.02 3.97
CA GLN A 48 0.62 2.63 4.31
C GLN A 48 1.70 2.03 5.23
N ASN A 49 2.98 2.26 4.96
CA ASN A 49 4.06 1.78 5.82
C ASN A 49 3.98 2.38 7.23
N ALA A 50 3.69 3.68 7.34
CA ALA A 50 3.52 4.35 8.63
C ALA A 50 2.34 3.77 9.45
N ILE A 51 1.24 3.45 8.77
CA ILE A 51 0.08 2.79 9.38
C ILE A 51 0.45 1.40 9.89
N PHE A 52 1.10 0.56 9.08
CA PHE A 52 1.52 -0.77 9.52
C PHE A 52 2.53 -0.70 10.67
N ALA A 53 3.44 0.27 10.68
CA ALA A 53 4.33 0.48 11.80
C ALA A 53 3.57 0.75 13.10
N THR A 54 2.52 1.57 13.03
CA THR A 54 1.65 1.84 14.19
C THR A 54 0.90 0.57 14.65
N VAL A 55 0.37 -0.22 13.71
CA VAL A 55 -0.33 -1.49 14.04
C VAL A 55 0.63 -2.48 14.70
N VAL A 56 1.81 -2.70 14.13
CA VAL A 56 2.81 -3.65 14.68
C VAL A 56 3.32 -3.17 16.03
N ALA A 57 3.58 -1.88 16.22
CA ALA A 57 3.97 -1.33 17.52
C ALA A 57 2.88 -1.53 18.58
N THR A 58 1.61 -1.36 18.20
CA THR A 58 0.45 -1.62 19.08
C THR A 58 0.39 -3.10 19.46
N GLU A 59 0.53 -4.02 18.51
CA GLU A 59 0.54 -5.47 18.77
C GLU A 59 1.72 -5.91 19.64
N VAL A 60 2.92 -5.39 19.40
CA VAL A 60 4.10 -5.69 20.22
C VAL A 60 3.88 -5.22 21.65
N THR A 61 3.30 -4.04 21.84
CA THR A 61 2.99 -3.48 23.17
C THR A 61 1.92 -4.28 23.89
N LEU A 62 0.82 -4.65 23.20
CA LEU A 62 -0.24 -5.50 23.74
C LEU A 62 0.33 -6.85 24.21
N ASN A 63 1.20 -7.47 23.42
CA ASN A 63 1.82 -8.75 23.77
C ASN A 63 2.81 -8.61 24.94
N ALA A 64 3.59 -7.53 25.00
CA ALA A 64 4.55 -7.31 26.08
C ALA A 64 3.87 -6.98 27.41
N GLY A 65 2.73 -6.29 27.37
CA GLY A 65 1.96 -5.88 28.55
C GLY A 65 0.83 -6.83 28.93
N ALA A 66 0.75 -8.03 28.35
CA ALA A 66 -0.43 -8.90 28.41
C ALA A 66 -0.95 -9.13 29.83
N ASP A 67 -0.08 -9.44 30.79
CA ASP A 67 -0.46 -9.71 32.18
C ASP A 67 -1.07 -8.46 32.86
N SER A 68 -0.53 -7.28 32.58
CA SER A 68 -1.03 -6.01 33.13
C SER A 68 -2.34 -5.56 32.49
N LEU A 69 -2.51 -5.82 31.19
CA LEU A 69 -3.69 -5.48 30.41
C LEU A 69 -4.86 -6.43 30.68
N ALA A 70 -4.58 -7.70 30.99
CA ALA A 70 -5.59 -8.67 31.39
C ALA A 70 -6.38 -8.22 32.63
N ALA A 71 -5.76 -7.46 33.52
CA ALA A 71 -6.42 -6.87 34.69
C ALA A 71 -7.30 -5.65 34.36
N ASN A 72 -7.26 -5.11 33.13
CA ASN A 72 -8.00 -3.93 32.71
C ASN A 72 -8.67 -4.11 31.34
N ALA A 73 -9.83 -4.76 31.35
CA ALA A 73 -10.59 -5.10 30.14
C ALA A 73 -11.00 -3.87 29.31
N ALA A 74 -11.35 -2.76 29.97
CA ALA A 74 -11.76 -1.53 29.28
C ALA A 74 -10.61 -0.93 28.47
N LEU A 75 -9.41 -0.84 29.07
CA LEU A 75 -8.21 -0.36 28.38
C LEU A 75 -7.86 -1.27 27.20
N THR A 76 -7.88 -2.59 27.40
CA THR A 76 -7.61 -3.57 26.35
C THR A 76 -8.56 -3.40 25.16
N GLU A 77 -9.86 -3.26 25.41
CA GLU A 77 -10.86 -3.04 24.35
C GLU A 77 -10.64 -1.71 23.63
N THR A 78 -10.30 -0.63 24.34
CA THR A 78 -9.97 0.67 23.71
C THR A 78 -8.79 0.55 22.76
N ILE A 79 -7.74 -0.19 23.11
CA ILE A 79 -6.58 -0.41 22.23
C ILE A 79 -6.97 -1.23 21.00
N TRP A 80 -7.80 -2.26 21.15
CA TRP A 80 -8.30 -3.03 19.99
C TRP A 80 -9.19 -2.18 19.07
N ARG A 81 -10.00 -1.26 19.60
CA ARG A 81 -10.77 -0.30 18.81
C ARG A 81 -9.87 0.66 18.04
N PHE A 82 -8.82 1.16 18.68
CA PHE A 82 -7.82 2.01 18.04
C PHE A 82 -7.10 1.28 16.90
N GLN A 83 -6.66 0.03 17.13
CA GLN A 83 -6.04 -0.79 16.09
C GLN A 83 -6.99 -1.04 14.91
N ARG A 84 -8.27 -1.35 15.17
CA ARG A 84 -9.31 -1.47 14.13
C ARG A 84 -9.45 -0.18 13.32
N ALA A 85 -9.54 0.97 13.99
CA ALA A 85 -9.69 2.27 13.32
C ALA A 85 -8.53 2.54 12.36
N ILE A 86 -7.30 2.39 12.84
CA ILE A 86 -6.08 2.64 12.05
C ILE A 86 -5.99 1.68 10.87
N PHE A 87 -6.29 0.39 11.09
CA PHE A 87 -6.27 -0.60 10.04
C PHE A 87 -7.32 -0.31 8.96
N THR A 88 -8.53 0.12 9.33
CA THR A 88 -9.57 0.51 8.36
C THR A 88 -9.16 1.76 7.56
N LEU A 89 -8.55 2.75 8.21
CA LEU A 89 -8.03 3.95 7.53
C LEU A 89 -6.85 3.65 6.58
N ASN A 90 -6.23 2.46 6.67
CA ASN A 90 -5.26 1.99 5.67
C ASN A 90 -5.85 1.95 4.25
N GLY A 91 -7.16 1.73 4.13
CA GLY A 91 -7.87 1.77 2.85
C GLY A 91 -7.64 3.07 2.07
N THR A 92 -7.50 4.21 2.75
CA THR A 92 -7.17 5.50 2.11
C THR A 92 -5.77 5.49 1.51
N SER A 93 -4.79 4.93 2.22
CA SER A 93 -3.40 4.82 1.72
C SER A 93 -3.33 3.96 0.47
N LEU A 94 -4.02 2.81 0.51
CA LEU A 94 -4.14 1.91 -0.63
C LEU A 94 -4.86 2.54 -1.81
N ALA A 95 -5.93 3.30 -1.56
CA ALA A 95 -6.64 4.01 -2.62
C ALA A 95 -5.77 5.04 -3.33
N LEU A 96 -4.95 5.79 -2.58
CA LEU A 96 -3.97 6.72 -3.14
C LEU A 96 -2.90 5.98 -3.97
N ALA A 97 -2.35 4.89 -3.43
CA ALA A 97 -1.35 4.08 -4.10
C ALA A 97 -1.86 3.53 -5.45
N LEU A 98 -3.03 2.88 -5.42
CA LEU A 98 -3.66 2.31 -6.60
C LEU A 98 -4.06 3.37 -7.62
N THR A 99 -4.63 4.50 -7.18
CA THR A 99 -5.03 5.58 -8.08
C THR A 99 -3.81 6.20 -8.76
N GLY A 100 -2.84 6.65 -7.97
CA GLY A 100 -1.66 7.33 -8.48
C GLY A 100 -0.86 6.46 -9.45
N PHE A 101 -0.54 5.23 -9.07
CA PHE A 101 0.22 4.35 -9.95
C PHE A 101 -0.58 3.83 -11.14
N SER A 102 -1.89 3.59 -11.02
CA SER A 102 -2.69 3.17 -12.18
C SER A 102 -2.80 4.27 -13.23
N VAL A 103 -3.01 5.51 -12.80
CA VAL A 103 -3.09 6.66 -13.72
C VAL A 103 -1.73 6.92 -14.37
N ALA A 104 -0.67 7.01 -13.57
CA ALA A 104 0.69 7.27 -14.08
C ALA A 104 1.15 6.16 -15.04
N ALA A 105 0.95 4.89 -14.68
CA ALA A 105 1.39 3.77 -15.51
C ALA A 105 0.55 3.61 -16.79
N LEU A 106 -0.75 3.95 -16.74
CA LEU A 106 -1.58 3.96 -17.95
C LEU A 106 -1.15 5.09 -18.90
N GLY A 107 -0.92 6.29 -18.36
CA GLY A 107 -0.44 7.44 -19.14
C GLY A 107 0.90 7.14 -19.82
N ALA A 108 1.82 6.52 -19.10
CA ALA A 108 3.12 6.10 -19.61
C ALA A 108 3.06 4.88 -20.56
N GLY A 109 1.89 4.26 -20.77
CA GLY A 109 1.74 3.05 -21.57
C GLY A 109 2.37 1.79 -20.96
N PHE A 110 2.79 1.85 -19.70
CA PHE A 110 3.43 0.76 -18.97
C PHE A 110 2.44 -0.35 -18.60
N ILE A 111 1.14 -0.02 -18.45
CA ILE A 111 0.07 -1.00 -18.20
C ILE A 111 -1.09 -0.86 -19.19
N PRO A 112 -1.81 -1.96 -19.48
CA PRO A 112 -3.02 -1.94 -20.29
C PRO A 112 -4.21 -1.39 -19.48
N LYS A 113 -5.24 -0.96 -20.20
CA LYS A 113 -6.44 -0.36 -19.62
C LYS A 113 -7.12 -1.24 -18.56
N TRP A 114 -7.19 -2.56 -18.77
CA TRP A 114 -7.85 -3.46 -17.82
C TRP A 114 -7.18 -3.43 -16.44
N HIS A 115 -5.85 -3.34 -16.40
CA HIS A 115 -5.08 -3.32 -15.16
C HIS A 115 -5.27 -1.99 -14.43
N ALA A 116 -5.29 -0.88 -15.19
CA ALA A 116 -5.61 0.43 -14.64
C ALA A 116 -7.02 0.48 -14.06
N TYR A 117 -8.03 0.00 -14.78
CA TYR A 117 -9.42 -0.04 -14.28
C TYR A 117 -9.58 -0.94 -13.06
N LEU A 118 -8.89 -2.08 -13.02
CA LEU A 118 -8.85 -2.95 -11.85
C LEU A 118 -8.29 -2.19 -10.64
N GLY A 119 -7.20 -1.44 -10.82
CA GLY A 119 -6.62 -0.62 -9.77
C GLY A 119 -7.56 0.49 -9.27
N LEU A 120 -8.21 1.20 -10.19
CA LEU A 120 -9.16 2.27 -9.85
C LEU A 120 -10.42 1.72 -9.15
N ALA A 121 -10.93 0.57 -9.58
CA ALA A 121 -12.03 -0.10 -8.91
C ALA A 121 -11.64 -0.54 -7.48
N GLY A 122 -10.44 -1.12 -7.33
CA GLY A 122 -9.87 -1.45 -6.02
C GLY A 122 -9.72 -0.22 -5.13
N ALA A 123 -9.23 0.88 -5.68
CA ALA A 123 -9.08 2.15 -4.97
C ALA A 123 -10.42 2.68 -4.46
N ALA A 124 -11.45 2.70 -5.30
CA ALA A 124 -12.78 3.15 -4.92
C ALA A 124 -13.37 2.31 -3.78
N LEU A 125 -13.28 0.98 -3.88
CA LEU A 125 -13.79 0.07 -2.86
C LEU A 125 -13.05 0.24 -1.52
N LEU A 126 -11.72 0.38 -1.55
CA LEU A 126 -10.91 0.58 -0.35
C LEU A 126 -11.15 1.95 0.28
N PHE A 127 -11.40 2.99 -0.51
CA PHE A 127 -11.78 4.30 -0.01
C PHE A 127 -13.16 4.28 0.65
N VAL A 128 -14.15 3.63 0.02
CA VAL A 128 -15.48 3.42 0.61
C VAL A 128 -15.37 2.63 1.92
N SER A 129 -14.54 1.59 1.97
CA SER A 129 -14.27 0.86 3.21
C SER A 129 -13.60 1.71 4.28
N ALA A 130 -12.72 2.64 3.91
CA ALA A 130 -12.10 3.55 4.89
C ALA A 130 -13.14 4.51 5.49
N ALA A 131 -14.14 4.91 4.71
CA ALA A 131 -15.25 5.76 5.17
C ALA A 131 -16.18 5.05 6.17
N THR A 132 -16.13 3.71 6.28
CA THR A 132 -16.91 2.94 7.27
C THR A 132 -16.16 2.70 8.58
N VAL A 133 -15.12 3.49 8.86
CA VAL A 133 -14.28 3.35 10.07
C VAL A 133 -15.08 3.30 11.38
N MET A 134 -16.09 4.16 11.56
CA MET A 134 -16.84 4.19 12.82
C MET A 134 -17.69 2.92 13.03
N PRO A 135 -18.50 2.46 12.05
CA PRO A 135 -19.13 1.15 12.13
C PRO A 135 -18.17 -0.02 12.40
N VAL A 136 -16.95 0.01 11.85
CA VAL A 136 -15.95 -1.05 12.11
C VAL A 136 -15.43 -1.00 13.56
N VAL A 137 -15.19 0.19 14.08
CA VAL A 137 -14.79 0.41 15.48
C VAL A 137 -15.86 -0.07 16.45
N GLU A 138 -17.13 0.11 16.11
CA GLU A 138 -18.29 -0.40 16.85
C GLU A 138 -18.46 -1.93 16.77
N GLY A 139 -17.65 -2.61 15.94
CA GLY A 139 -17.68 -4.06 15.81
C GLY A 139 -18.76 -4.59 14.88
N THR A 140 -19.32 -3.75 14.01
CA THR A 140 -20.25 -4.20 12.96
C THR A 140 -19.52 -5.03 11.90
N GLY A 141 -20.28 -5.76 11.08
CA GLY A 141 -19.76 -6.49 9.91
C GLY A 141 -19.22 -5.59 8.77
N ALA A 142 -19.17 -4.27 8.94
CA ALA A 142 -18.71 -3.33 7.91
C ALA A 142 -17.25 -3.57 7.46
N VAL A 143 -16.45 -4.30 8.24
CA VAL A 143 -15.07 -4.66 7.88
C VAL A 143 -14.98 -5.45 6.56
N PHE A 144 -16.02 -6.22 6.22
CA PHE A 144 -16.05 -7.05 5.01
C PHE A 144 -16.28 -6.24 3.73
N ILE A 145 -16.69 -4.97 3.82
CA ILE A 145 -16.88 -4.08 2.67
C ILE A 145 -15.56 -3.86 1.91
N GLY A 146 -14.44 -3.82 2.63
CA GLY A 146 -13.11 -3.65 2.03
C GLY A 146 -12.54 -4.91 1.37
N LEU A 147 -13.13 -6.10 1.64
CA LEU A 147 -12.56 -7.37 1.19
C LEU A 147 -12.43 -7.48 -0.34
N PRO A 148 -13.44 -7.10 -1.15
CA PRO A 148 -13.28 -7.10 -2.60
C PRO A 148 -12.18 -6.15 -3.07
N GLY A 149 -12.09 -4.94 -2.48
CA GLY A 149 -11.03 -3.98 -2.78
C GLY A 149 -9.64 -4.51 -2.45
N PHE A 150 -9.50 -5.23 -1.34
CA PHE A 150 -8.26 -5.90 -0.95
C PHE A 150 -7.85 -6.99 -1.94
N VAL A 151 -8.79 -7.82 -2.42
CA VAL A 151 -8.50 -8.82 -3.46
C VAL A 151 -8.05 -8.16 -4.76
N LEU A 152 -8.72 -7.09 -5.19
CA LEU A 152 -8.29 -6.34 -6.38
C LEU A 152 -6.90 -5.74 -6.20
N TRP A 153 -6.59 -5.21 -5.02
CA TRP A 153 -5.25 -4.72 -4.70
C TRP A 153 -4.17 -5.81 -4.82
N LEU A 154 -4.44 -7.02 -4.31
CA LEU A 154 -3.51 -8.16 -4.45
C LEU A 154 -3.26 -8.51 -5.91
N VAL A 155 -4.34 -8.65 -6.70
CA VAL A 155 -4.23 -8.94 -8.14
C VAL A 155 -3.46 -7.83 -8.87
N TRP A 156 -3.72 -6.57 -8.50
CA TRP A 156 -3.05 -5.41 -9.07
C TRP A 156 -1.55 -5.42 -8.79
N ILE A 157 -1.13 -5.67 -7.54
CA ILE A 157 0.28 -5.73 -7.15
C ILE A 157 0.98 -6.86 -7.92
N LEU A 158 0.38 -8.05 -7.98
CA LEU A 158 0.97 -9.19 -8.66
C LEU A 158 1.18 -8.90 -10.15
N ALA A 159 0.17 -8.36 -10.83
CA ALA A 159 0.27 -8.00 -12.24
C ALA A 159 1.33 -6.91 -12.48
N MET A 160 1.43 -5.92 -11.59
CA MET A 160 2.41 -4.83 -11.70
C MET A 160 3.84 -5.32 -11.42
N GLY A 161 4.01 -6.17 -10.41
CA GLY A 161 5.29 -6.79 -10.07
C GLY A 161 5.84 -7.64 -11.21
N VAL A 162 4.98 -8.45 -11.85
CA VAL A 162 5.36 -9.23 -13.04
C VAL A 162 5.85 -8.33 -14.17
N ARG A 163 5.22 -7.18 -14.41
CA ARG A 163 5.66 -6.22 -15.43
C ARG A 163 7.00 -5.57 -15.09
N LEU A 164 7.19 -5.15 -13.84
CA LEU A 164 8.48 -4.59 -13.40
C LEU A 164 9.65 -5.56 -13.61
N ILE A 165 9.43 -6.85 -13.36
CA ILE A 165 10.47 -7.88 -13.56
C ILE A 165 10.74 -8.11 -15.05
N ARG A 166 9.70 -8.07 -15.90
CA ARG A 166 9.81 -8.35 -17.35
C ARG A 166 10.35 -7.19 -18.16
N GLU A 167 10.19 -5.96 -17.68
CA GLU A 167 10.60 -4.75 -18.37
C GLU A 167 11.57 -3.96 -17.48
N PRO A 168 12.87 -4.33 -17.39
CA PRO A 168 13.84 -3.62 -16.57
C PRO A 168 13.98 -2.15 -16.97
N ILE A 169 14.36 -1.27 -16.03
CA ILE A 169 14.68 0.12 -16.35
C ILE A 169 15.90 0.12 -17.27
N SER A 170 15.77 0.62 -18.50
CA SER A 170 16.88 0.77 -19.42
C SER A 170 17.85 1.81 -18.84
N THR A 171 18.95 1.36 -18.24
CA THR A 171 20.08 2.24 -17.92
C THR A 171 20.77 2.58 -19.22
N GLY A 172 20.41 3.71 -19.83
CA GLY A 172 21.02 4.17 -21.06
C GLY A 172 22.54 4.32 -20.90
N GLY A 173 23.30 3.55 -21.70
CA GLY A 173 24.65 3.91 -22.15
C GLY A 173 25.83 3.54 -21.25
N ALA A 174 26.30 2.28 -21.35
CA ALA A 174 27.73 1.98 -21.26
C ALA A 174 28.25 1.63 -22.67
N THR A 175 28.11 2.58 -23.59
CA THR A 175 28.92 2.61 -24.81
C THR A 175 29.99 3.67 -24.60
N ALA A 176 31.02 3.31 -23.83
CA ALA A 176 32.27 4.04 -23.83
C ALA A 176 32.91 3.84 -25.20
N GLU A 177 33.18 4.97 -25.84
CA GLU A 177 33.77 5.13 -27.16
C GLU A 177 35.02 4.26 -27.34
N THR A 178 35.12 3.58 -28.47
CA THR A 178 36.38 3.05 -28.98
C THR A 178 37.18 4.23 -29.56
N PRO A 179 38.36 4.60 -29.04
CA PRO A 179 39.25 5.50 -29.75
C PRO A 179 39.96 4.73 -30.87
N ALA A 180 40.12 5.42 -32.00
CA ALA A 180 40.77 4.97 -33.22
C ALA A 180 42.23 4.53 -33.05
#